data_AF-A0A8T3U948-F1
#
_entry.id   AF-A0A8T3U948-F1
#
_cell.length_a   1.000
_cell.length_b   1.000
_cell.length_c   1.000
_cell.angle_alpha   90.00
_cell.angle_beta   90.00
_cell.angle_gamma   90.00
#
_symmetry.space_group_name_H-M   'P 1'
#
loop_
_entity.id
_entity.type
_entity.pdbx_description
1 polymer ?
#
loop_
_entity_poly.entity_id
_entity_poly.type
_entity_poly.pdbx_seq_one_letter_code
_entity_poly.pdbx_strand_id
1 'polypeptide(L)'
;MGKQRKWTLEEKEKIVKEFRNGATISYLMKKYNISGFGTVSRWNQEFEKGTLGQNNRGRRKQEIEDIDILKKSYALLIKIRNEQHK
;
A
#
# COMPACT_ATOMS: atom_id res chain seq x y z
N MET A 1 -5.40 -18.92 20.15
CA MET A 1 -5.10 -17.81 19.21
C MET A 1 -5.54 -16.50 19.86
N GLY A 2 -4.61 -15.72 20.44
CA GLY A 2 -4.95 -14.49 21.16
C GLY A 2 -5.53 -13.40 20.25
N LYS A 3 -6.35 -12.50 20.80
CA LYS A 3 -6.89 -11.35 20.06
C LYS A 3 -5.74 -10.45 19.62
N GLN A 4 -5.61 -10.20 18.32
CA GLN A 4 -4.69 -9.19 17.81
C GLN A 4 -5.12 -7.81 18.32
N ARG A 5 -4.16 -7.05 18.87
CA ARG A 5 -4.36 -5.66 19.27
C ARG A 5 -4.84 -4.85 18.06
N LYS A 6 -5.91 -4.08 18.25
CA LYS A 6 -6.32 -3.06 17.28
C LYS A 6 -5.48 -1.81 17.50
N TRP A 7 -4.93 -1.27 16.42
CA TRP A 7 -4.11 -0.06 16.42
C TRP A 7 -4.94 1.10 15.90
N THR A 8 -4.98 2.21 16.63
CA THR A 8 -5.61 3.46 16.17
C THR A 8 -4.73 4.14 15.11
N LEU A 9 -5.29 5.10 14.38
CA LEU A 9 -4.53 5.87 13.39
C LEU A 9 -3.40 6.67 14.05
N GLU A 10 -3.72 7.36 15.16
CA GLU A 10 -2.76 8.15 15.93
C GLU A 10 -1.58 7.33 16.45
N GLU A 11 -1.84 6.12 16.95
CA GLU A 11 -0.78 5.21 17.39
C GLU A 11 0.15 4.84 16.23
N LYS A 12 -0.41 4.52 15.06
CA LYS A 12 0.38 4.18 13.87
C LYS A 12 1.22 5.37 13.42
N GLU A 13 0.63 6.57 13.36
CA GLU A 13 1.35 7.78 12.99
C GLU A 13 2.52 8.08 13.93
N LYS A 14 2.30 7.94 15.24
CA LYS A 14 3.35 8.14 16.23
C LYS A 14 4.52 7.18 16.00
N ILE A 15 4.23 5.90 15.78
CA ILE A 15 5.24 4.87 15.53
C ILE A 15 5.99 5.13 14.23
N VAL A 16 5.29 5.51 13.16
CA VAL A 16 5.91 5.84 11.87
C VAL A 16 6.77 7.10 11.95
N LYS A 17 6.33 8.13 12.69
CA LYS A 17 7.14 9.34 12.94
C LYS A 17 8.42 9.00 13.69
N GLU A 18 8.36 8.18 14.73
CA GLU A 18 9.57 7.71 15.43
C GLU A 18 10.50 6.89 14.52
N PHE A 19 9.94 6.00 13.68
CA PHE A 19 10.72 5.25 12.70
C PHE A 19 11.45 6.17 11.72
N ARG A 20 10.76 7.18 11.18
CA ARG A 20 11.32 8.17 10.25
C ARG A 20 12.36 9.09 10.89
N ASN A 21 12.28 9.29 12.20
CA ASN A 21 13.30 9.98 12.97
C ASN A 21 14.55 9.11 13.25
N GLY A 22 14.63 7.90 12.69
CA GLY A 22 15.79 7.01 12.77
C GLY A 22 15.67 5.88 13.80
N ALA A 23 14.51 5.70 14.44
CA ALA A 23 14.30 4.57 15.34
C ALA A 23 14.32 3.23 14.57
N THR A 24 14.98 2.22 15.13
CA THR A 24 15.03 0.89 14.50
C THR A 24 13.71 0.12 14.73
N ILE A 25 13.36 -0.76 13.78
CA ILE A 25 12.16 -1.61 13.89
C ILE A 25 12.19 -2.44 15.18
N SER A 26 13.34 -3.04 15.50
CA SER A 26 13.50 -3.86 16.72
C SER A 26 13.24 -3.07 18.01
N TYR A 27 13.67 -1.80 18.06
CA TYR A 27 13.38 -0.92 19.19
C TYR A 27 11.88 -0.63 19.30
N LEU A 28 11.25 -0.24 18.19
CA LEU A 28 9.82 0.05 18.15
C LEU A 28 8.97 -1.18 18.50
N MET A 29 9.38 -2.36 18.06
CA MET A 29 8.71 -3.62 18.41
C MET A 29 8.70 -3.86 19.91
N LYS A 30 9.84 -3.66 20.59
CA LYS A 30 9.93 -3.81 22.05
C LYS A 30 9.13 -2.73 22.77
N LYS A 31 9.28 -1.47 22.34
CA LYS A 31 8.63 -0.30 22.98
C LYS A 31 7.10 -0.36 22.89
N TYR A 32 6.58 -0.77 21.74
CA TYR A 32 5.13 -0.76 21.46
C TYR A 32 4.49 -2.15 21.52
N ASN A 33 5.25 -3.20 21.84
CA ASN A 33 4.81 -4.59 21.83
C ASN A 33 4.20 -5.01 20.48
N ILE A 34 4.90 -4.69 19.39
CA ILE A 34 4.51 -5.06 18.02
C ILE A 34 5.04 -6.45 17.73
N SER A 35 4.14 -7.39 17.45
CA SER A 35 4.51 -8.81 17.24
C SER A 35 5.17 -9.08 15.88
N GLY A 36 4.89 -8.27 14.86
CA GLY A 36 5.36 -8.52 13.49
C GLY A 36 6.39 -7.50 13.02
N PHE A 37 7.57 -7.97 12.62
CA PHE A 37 8.66 -7.14 12.07
C PHE A 37 8.23 -6.31 10.85
N GLY A 38 7.43 -6.89 9.95
CA GLY A 38 6.93 -6.20 8.75
C GLY A 38 5.87 -5.13 9.01
N THR A 39 5.35 -5.02 10.25
CA THR A 39 4.22 -4.13 10.57
C THR A 39 4.61 -2.66 10.41
N VAL A 40 5.76 -2.28 10.97
CA VAL A 40 6.25 -0.88 10.93
C VAL A 40 6.63 -0.48 9.51
N SER A 41 7.30 -1.36 8.77
CA SER A 41 7.65 -1.12 7.35
C SER A 41 6.40 -0.91 6.49
N ARG A 42 5.37 -1.76 6.67
CA ARG A 42 4.08 -1.60 6.01
C ARG A 42 3.42 -0.26 6.35
N TRP A 43 3.37 0.12 7.63
CA TRP A 43 2.80 1.41 8.01
C TRP A 43 3.58 2.59 7.45
N ASN A 44 4.91 2.51 7.34
CA ASN A 44 5.70 3.55 6.70
C ASN A 44 5.33 3.71 5.21
N GLN A 45 5.17 2.59 4.48
CA GLN A 45 4.71 2.62 3.09
C GLN A 45 3.29 3.17 2.94
N GLU A 46 2.38 2.79 3.85
CA GLU A 46 1.00 3.31 3.86
C GLU A 46 0.99 4.81 4.17
N PHE A 47 1.87 5.28 5.06
CA PHE A 47 2.05 6.71 5.39
C PHE A 47 2.56 7.51 4.19
N GLU A 48 3.57 7.00 3.46
CA GLU A 48 4.08 7.62 2.22
C GLU A 48 3.03 7.77 1.15
N LYS A 49 2.16 6.76 1.01
CA LYS A 49 1.08 6.76 0.04
C LYS A 49 -0.14 7.57 0.49
N GLY A 50 -0.15 8.11 1.72
CA GLY A 50 -1.32 8.77 2.30
C GLY A 50 -2.51 7.82 2.54
N THR A 51 -2.25 6.52 2.63
CA THR A 51 -3.27 5.46 2.79
C THR A 51 -3.26 4.83 4.19
N LEU A 52 -2.47 5.38 5.13
CA LEU A 52 -2.41 4.88 6.50
C LEU A 52 -3.79 4.89 7.16
N GLY A 53 -4.19 3.75 7.72
CA GLY A 53 -5.50 3.59 8.35
C GLY A 53 -6.67 3.37 7.37
N GLN A 54 -6.44 3.44 6.06
CA GLN A 54 -7.47 3.09 5.09
C GLN A 54 -7.68 1.57 5.06
N ASN A 55 -8.89 1.13 5.41
CA ASN A 55 -9.28 -0.26 5.28
C ASN A 55 -9.93 -0.47 3.91
N ASN A 56 -9.12 -0.81 2.89
CA ASN A 56 -9.64 -1.10 1.54
C ASN A 56 -10.26 -2.51 1.41
N ARG A 57 -10.41 -3.27 2.50
CA ARG A 57 -11.08 -4.58 2.47
C ARG A 57 -12.55 -4.39 2.09
N GLY A 58 -12.97 -4.98 0.98
CA GLY A 58 -14.34 -4.87 0.46
C GLY A 58 -14.62 -3.61 -0.36
N ARG A 59 -13.61 -2.77 -0.63
CA ARG A 59 -13.78 -1.60 -1.49
C ARG A 59 -13.99 -2.06 -2.94
N ARG A 60 -15.09 -1.63 -3.56
CA ARG A 60 -15.36 -1.87 -4.99
C ARG A 60 -14.23 -1.27 -5.82
N LYS A 61 -13.77 -2.01 -6.83
CA LYS A 61 -12.74 -1.54 -7.77
C LYS A 61 -13.22 -0.22 -8.37
N GLN A 62 -12.41 0.84 -8.29
CA GLN A 62 -12.75 2.10 -8.94
C GLN A 62 -12.80 1.87 -10.45
N GLU A 63 -13.92 2.23 -11.07
CA GLU A 63 -14.03 2.32 -12.52
C GLU A 63 -13.13 3.48 -12.95
N ILE A 64 -12.02 3.15 -13.60
CA ILE A 64 -11.18 4.15 -14.26
C ILE A 64 -11.87 4.38 -15.61
N GLU A 65 -12.47 5.57 -15.79
CA GLU A 65 -13.29 5.93 -16.96
C GLU A 65 -12.61 5.59 -18.30
N ASP A 66 -11.28 5.72 -18.36
CA ASP A 66 -10.53 5.56 -19.60
C ASP A 66 -9.85 4.19 -19.78
N ILE A 67 -10.10 3.20 -18.92
CA ILE A 67 -9.49 1.86 -19.07
C ILE A 67 -9.83 1.24 -20.42
N ASP A 68 -11.04 1.47 -20.92
CA ASP A 68 -11.48 0.93 -22.19
C ASP A 68 -10.85 1.66 -23.38
N ILE A 69 -10.55 2.96 -23.24
CA ILE A 69 -9.77 3.70 -24.23
C ILE A 69 -8.36 3.12 -24.31
N LEU A 70 -7.73 2.85 -23.17
CA LEU A 70 -6.38 2.28 -23.11
C LEU A 70 -6.31 0.87 -23.71
N LYS A 71 -7.31 0.02 -23.46
CA LYS A 71 -7.38 -1.31 -24.07
C LYS A 71 -7.56 -1.23 -25.59
N LYS A 72 -8.41 -0.32 -26.08
CA LYS A 72 -8.64 -0.10 -27.51
C LYS A 72 -7.37 0.41 -28.21
N SER A 73 -6.69 1.39 -27.62
CA SER A 73 -5.44 1.92 -28.17
C SER A 73 -4.34 0.85 -28.22
N TYR A 74 -4.20 0.06 -27.17
CA TYR A 74 -3.24 -1.05 -27.13
C TYR A 74 -3.53 -2.11 -28.21
N ALA A 75 -4.80 -2.51 -28.36
CA ALA A 75 -5.19 -3.47 -29.41
C ALA A 75 -4.89 -2.93 -30.82
N LEU A 76 -5.06 -1.63 -31.05
CA LEU A 76 -4.76 -0.97 -32.31
C LEU A 76 -3.24 -0.97 -32.60
N LEU A 77 -2.41 -0.67 -31.59
CA LEU A 77 -0.95 -0.71 -31.70
C LEU A 77 -0.44 -2.11 -32.06
N ILE A 78 -1.01 -3.16 -31.46
CA ILE A 78 -0.64 -4.54 -31.78
C ILE A 78 -0.96 -4.89 -33.25
N LYS A 79 -2.10 -4.42 -33.77
CA LYS A 79 -2.44 -4.61 -35.19
C LYS A 79 -1.43 -3.95 -36.11
N ILE A 80 -1.13 -2.66 -35.87
CA ILE A 80 -0.15 -1.90 -36.65
C ILE A 80 1.21 -2.60 -36.63
N ARG A 81 1.69 -3.02 -35.46
CA ARG A 81 2.95 -3.75 -35.31
C ARG A 81 2.96 -5.01 -36.17
N ASN A 82 1.90 -5.80 -36.13
CA ASN A 82 1.84 -7.06 -36.88
C ASN A 82 1.75 -6.84 -38.40
N GLU A 83 1.14 -5.75 -38.84
CA GLU A 83 1.10 -5.34 -40.25
C GLU A 83 2.47 -4.87 -40.76
N GLN A 84 3.26 -4.20 -39.92
CA GLN A 84 4.64 -3.79 -40.26
C GLN A 84 5.64 -4.94 -40.39
N HIS A 85 5.32 -6.11 -39.83
CA HIS A 85 6.14 -7.32 -39.90
C HIS A 85 5.65 -8.35 -40.94
N LYS A 86 4.69 -7.97 -41.79
CA LYS A 86 4.28 -8.70 -42.99
C LYS A 86 5.02 -8.18 -44.22
#